data_AF-A0A0A3W3J9-F1
#
_entry.id   AF-A0A0A3W3J9-F1
#
_cell.length_a   1.000
_cell.length_b   1.000
_cell.length_c   1.000
_cell.angle_alpha   90.00
_cell.angle_beta   90.00
_cell.angle_gamma   90.00
#
_symmetry.space_group_name_H-M   'P 1'
#
loop_
_entity.id
_entity.type
_entity.pdbx_description
1 polymer ?
#
loop_
_entity_poly.entity_id
_entity_poly.type
_entity_poly.pdbx_seq_one_letter_code
_entity_poly.pdbx_strand_id
1 'polypeptide(L)'
;MKFQTLIMTTLAGIALTACTSQPTIPQLELGVLQEVQNIDVYPETANNSAKLTKFMDKCVIEFKGQLEEGRVIEQWSFKGLTLIDAGSATFQRDKTSTAQKFDLHSETVQKNFLALRNHFAKEAIEQCD
;
A
#
# COMPACT_ATOMS: atom_id res chain seq x y z
N MET A 1 -70.90 25.89 7.22
CA MET A 1 -70.43 26.05 5.83
C MET A 1 -69.65 24.81 5.41
N LYS A 2 -69.96 24.29 4.23
CA LYS A 2 -69.17 23.45 3.31
C LYS A 2 -68.66 22.06 3.76
N PHE A 3 -69.34 21.04 3.22
CA PHE A 3 -68.80 19.77 2.72
C PHE A 3 -67.66 19.98 1.70
N GLN A 4 -67.04 18.89 1.23
CA GLN A 4 -65.93 18.71 0.26
C GLN A 4 -64.66 18.22 1.04
N THR A 5 -63.92 17.17 0.68
CA THR A 5 -63.80 16.40 -0.57
C THR A 5 -62.99 15.11 -0.31
N LEU A 6 -63.31 14.07 -1.08
CA LEU A 6 -62.42 13.17 -1.84
C LEU A 6 -61.42 12.21 -1.18
N ILE A 7 -61.66 10.94 -1.51
CA ILE A 7 -60.80 9.75 -1.54
C ILE A 7 -59.45 10.03 -2.24
N MET A 8 -58.34 9.47 -1.74
CA MET A 8 -57.31 8.88 -2.59
C MET A 8 -56.42 7.87 -1.85
N THR A 9 -56.60 6.60 -2.23
CA THR A 9 -55.67 5.48 -2.12
C THR A 9 -54.28 5.88 -2.64
N THR A 10 -53.26 5.78 -1.80
CA THR A 10 -51.85 5.83 -2.23
C THR A 10 -51.27 4.41 -2.22
N LEU A 11 -50.93 3.97 -3.42
CA LEU A 11 -50.31 2.69 -3.74
C LEU A 11 -48.91 2.66 -3.12
N ALA A 12 -48.65 1.74 -2.18
CA ALA A 12 -47.33 1.53 -1.62
C ALA A 12 -46.41 0.92 -2.71
N GLY A 13 -45.65 1.79 -3.39
CA GLY A 13 -44.60 1.38 -4.30
C GLY A 13 -43.47 0.73 -3.51
N ILE A 14 -43.35 -0.60 -3.62
CA ILE A 14 -42.17 -1.33 -3.14
C ILE A 14 -41.04 -1.01 -4.12
N ALA A 15 -40.32 0.07 -3.88
CA ALA A 15 -39.04 0.30 -4.51
C ALA A 15 -38.05 -0.70 -3.89
N LEU A 16 -37.81 -1.82 -4.58
CA LEU A 16 -36.67 -2.67 -4.30
C LEU A 16 -35.41 -1.88 -4.66
N THR A 17 -34.84 -1.18 -3.69
CA THR A 17 -33.46 -0.69 -3.79
C THR A 17 -32.57 -1.93 -3.76
N ALA A 18 -32.27 -2.47 -4.94
CA ALA A 18 -31.17 -3.40 -5.09
C ALA A 18 -29.89 -2.66 -4.69
N CYS A 19 -29.52 -2.77 -3.41
CA CYS A 19 -28.22 -2.34 -2.93
C CYS A 19 -27.21 -3.22 -3.65
N THR A 20 -26.63 -2.70 -4.74
CA THR A 20 -25.44 -3.28 -5.34
C THR A 20 -24.34 -3.16 -4.31
N SER A 21 -24.24 -4.14 -3.41
CA SER A 21 -23.06 -4.33 -2.60
C SER A 21 -21.97 -4.68 -3.59
N GLN A 22 -21.16 -3.68 -3.94
CA GLN A 22 -19.92 -3.94 -4.64
C GLN A 22 -19.17 -4.93 -3.75
N PRO A 23 -18.88 -6.15 -4.23
CA PRO A 23 -18.19 -7.13 -3.41
C PRO A 23 -16.86 -6.49 -3.02
N THR A 24 -16.71 -6.21 -1.72
CA THR A 24 -15.40 -5.91 -1.16
C THR A 24 -14.64 -7.21 -1.34
N ILE A 25 -13.82 -7.30 -2.40
CA ILE A 25 -12.78 -8.32 -2.45
C ILE A 25 -12.05 -8.15 -1.13
N PRO A 26 -12.02 -9.15 -0.24
CA PRO A 26 -11.17 -9.06 0.94
C PRO A 26 -9.75 -8.90 0.40
N GLN A 27 -9.25 -7.67 0.34
CA GLN A 27 -7.83 -7.45 0.24
C GLN A 27 -7.28 -8.14 1.46
N LEU A 28 -6.48 -9.19 1.21
CA LEU A 28 -5.78 -9.93 2.22
C LEU A 28 -4.86 -8.93 2.94
N GLU A 29 -5.35 -8.24 3.96
CA GLU A 29 -4.52 -7.49 4.92
C GLU A 29 -3.77 -8.46 5.86
N LEU A 30 -3.55 -9.69 5.42
CA LEU A 30 -2.90 -10.70 6.23
C LEU A 30 -1.41 -10.37 6.32
N GLY A 31 -1.01 -9.94 7.52
CA GLY A 31 0.39 -9.75 7.89
C GLY A 31 0.90 -8.32 7.75
N VAL A 32 0.09 -7.31 7.40
CA VAL A 32 0.58 -5.92 7.45
C VAL A 32 0.86 -5.55 8.90
N LEU A 33 2.12 -5.22 9.19
CA LEU A 33 2.59 -4.90 10.53
C LEU A 33 2.53 -3.40 10.80
N GLN A 34 2.91 -2.60 9.80
CA GLN A 34 2.95 -1.15 9.91
C GLN A 34 3.03 -0.51 8.52
N GLU A 35 2.46 0.69 8.40
CA GLU A 35 2.72 1.60 7.30
C GLU A 35 3.20 2.95 7.86
N VAL A 36 4.23 3.53 7.24
CA VAL A 36 4.79 4.84 7.55
C VAL A 36 4.77 5.71 6.30
N GLN A 37 4.68 7.03 6.47
CA GLN A 37 4.54 7.98 5.37
C GLN A 37 5.46 9.17 5.57
N ASN A 38 5.83 9.83 4.45
CA ASN A 38 6.68 11.01 4.43
C ASN A 38 8.00 10.81 5.18
N ILE A 39 8.65 9.69 4.89
CA ILE A 39 9.91 9.29 5.51
C ILE A 39 11.11 9.80 4.72
N ASP A 40 12.21 10.07 5.42
CA ASP A 40 13.47 10.48 4.81
C ASP A 40 14.20 9.26 4.21
N VAL A 41 14.40 9.29 2.90
CA VAL A 41 14.91 8.14 2.12
C VAL A 41 15.86 8.62 1.03
N TYR A 42 16.74 7.73 0.58
CA TYR A 42 17.65 7.98 -0.53
C TYR A 42 17.43 6.98 -1.67
N PRO A 43 17.31 7.42 -2.94
CA PRO A 43 17.22 8.83 -3.36
C PRO A 43 15.95 9.52 -2.82
N GLU A 44 15.98 10.85 -2.77
CA GLU A 44 14.85 11.64 -2.24
C GLU A 44 13.60 11.47 -3.10
N THR A 45 12.44 11.34 -2.45
CA THR A 45 11.14 11.20 -3.10
C THR A 45 10.08 12.00 -2.36
N ALA A 46 9.10 12.52 -3.10
CA ALA A 46 7.96 13.20 -2.52
C ALA A 46 6.79 12.23 -2.25
N ASN A 47 5.91 12.58 -1.31
CA ASN A 47 4.67 11.83 -1.01
C ASN A 47 4.90 10.31 -0.88
N ASN A 48 5.96 9.94 -0.16
CA ASN A 48 6.40 8.56 -0.09
C ASN A 48 5.72 7.81 1.07
N SER A 49 5.64 6.48 0.95
CA SER A 49 5.23 5.59 2.02
C SER A 49 6.00 4.27 1.98
N ALA A 50 6.09 3.62 3.13
CA ALA A 50 6.66 2.29 3.26
C ALA A 50 5.74 1.41 4.10
N LYS A 51 5.42 0.23 3.58
CA LYS A 51 4.52 -0.74 4.20
C LYS A 51 5.28 -2.02 4.52
N LEU A 52 5.35 -2.37 5.80
CA LEU A 52 5.95 -3.59 6.31
C LEU A 52 4.90 -4.69 6.41
N THR A 53 5.15 -5.82 5.74
CA THR A 53 4.26 -6.98 5.73
C THR A 53 5.03 -8.23 6.10
N LYS A 54 4.50 -9.00 7.06
CA LYS A 54 4.97 -10.32 7.46
C LYS A 54 4.37 -11.40 6.59
N PHE A 55 5.24 -12.26 6.05
CA PHE A 55 4.91 -13.53 5.42
C PHE A 55 5.39 -14.68 6.30
N MET A 56 5.10 -15.93 5.90
CA MET A 56 5.43 -17.11 6.70
C MET A 56 6.93 -17.28 6.96
N ASP A 57 7.77 -16.90 6.00
CA ASP A 57 9.21 -17.19 5.99
C ASP A 57 10.10 -15.93 5.95
N LYS A 58 9.49 -14.74 5.79
CA LYS A 58 10.18 -13.46 5.58
C LYS A 58 9.26 -12.27 5.88
N CYS A 59 9.85 -11.09 5.95
CA CYS A 59 9.13 -9.84 5.82
C CYS A 59 9.42 -9.15 4.49
N VAL A 60 8.49 -8.30 4.07
CA VAL A 60 8.62 -7.47 2.88
C VAL A 60 8.31 -6.03 3.25
N ILE A 61 9.20 -5.11 2.87
CA ILE A 61 8.89 -3.68 2.81
C ILE A 61 8.52 -3.35 1.36
N GLU A 62 7.30 -2.86 1.17
CA GLU A 62 6.89 -2.19 -0.06
C GLU A 62 7.08 -0.69 0.13
N PHE A 63 8.00 -0.10 -0.61
CA PHE A 63 8.18 1.35 -0.65
C PHE A 63 7.54 1.94 -1.90
N LYS A 64 6.92 3.11 -1.77
CA LYS A 64 6.34 3.90 -2.87
C LYS A 64 6.80 5.33 -2.72
N GLY A 65 7.26 5.94 -3.81
CA GLY A 65 7.66 7.35 -3.80
C GLY A 65 7.33 8.03 -5.12
N GLN A 66 7.00 9.33 -5.08
CA GLN A 66 6.96 10.15 -6.28
C GLN A 66 8.34 10.69 -6.62
N LEU A 67 8.66 10.59 -7.90
CA LEU A 67 9.84 11.16 -8.54
C LEU A 67 9.42 12.37 -9.37
N GLU A 68 10.37 13.19 -9.79
CA GLU A 68 10.10 14.33 -10.67
C GLU A 68 9.36 13.90 -11.95
N GLU A 69 9.77 12.78 -12.55
CA GLU A 69 9.22 12.27 -13.82
C GLU A 69 8.38 11.00 -13.71
N GLY A 70 7.84 10.70 -12.51
CA GLY A 70 6.99 9.53 -12.34
C GLY A 70 6.85 9.07 -10.90
N ARG A 71 6.77 7.76 -10.71
CA ARG A 71 6.75 7.14 -9.39
C ARG A 71 7.62 5.89 -9.38
N VAL A 72 8.14 5.56 -8.22
CA VAL A 72 8.87 4.33 -7.96
C VAL A 72 8.09 3.47 -6.98
N ILE A 73 8.14 2.16 -7.19
CA ILE A 73 7.75 1.14 -6.23
C ILE A 73 8.96 0.25 -6.02
N GLU A 74 9.35 0.05 -4.78
CA GLU A 74 10.43 -0.88 -4.41
C GLU A 74 9.88 -1.99 -3.52
N GLN A 75 10.50 -3.15 -3.61
CA GLN A 75 10.19 -4.30 -2.77
C GLN A 75 11.48 -4.79 -2.15
N TRP A 76 11.47 -4.97 -0.83
CA TRP A 76 12.62 -5.41 -0.06
C TRP A 76 12.22 -6.61 0.78
N SER A 77 12.59 -7.82 0.35
CA SER A 77 12.36 -9.06 1.08
C SER A 77 13.54 -9.37 2.00
N PHE A 78 13.28 -9.64 3.28
CA PHE A 78 14.34 -9.87 4.27
C PHE A 78 13.92 -10.83 5.39
N LYS A 79 14.91 -11.36 6.10
CA LYS A 79 14.77 -12.09 7.37
C LYS A 79 15.79 -11.58 8.37
N GLY A 80 15.34 -11.07 9.51
CA GLY A 80 16.18 -10.34 10.45
C GLY A 80 16.86 -9.13 9.80
N LEU A 81 18.19 -9.16 9.73
CA LEU A 81 19.01 -8.15 9.05
C LEU A 81 19.48 -8.57 7.66
N THR A 82 19.10 -9.77 7.20
CA THR A 82 19.56 -10.30 5.91
C THR A 82 18.55 -10.00 4.81
N LEU A 83 18.98 -9.24 3.80
CA LEU A 83 18.24 -9.10 2.55
C LEU A 83 18.25 -10.42 1.76
N ILE A 84 17.08 -10.85 1.31
CA ILE A 84 16.86 -12.06 0.51
C ILE A 84 16.66 -11.66 -0.96
N ASP A 85 15.89 -10.60 -1.21
CA ASP A 85 15.64 -10.06 -2.55
C ASP A 85 15.29 -8.58 -2.45
N ALA A 86 15.67 -7.81 -3.47
CA ALA A 86 15.31 -6.41 -3.56
C ALA A 86 15.32 -5.91 -5.00
N GLY A 87 14.45 -4.94 -5.29
CA GLY A 87 14.41 -4.28 -6.57
C GLY A 87 13.36 -3.19 -6.64
N SER A 88 13.36 -2.48 -7.76
CA SER A 88 12.46 -1.37 -8.03
C SER A 88 11.75 -1.54 -9.37
N ALA A 89 10.59 -0.90 -9.46
CA ALA A 89 9.89 -0.61 -10.69
C ALA A 89 9.60 0.89 -10.72
N THR A 90 10.04 1.56 -11.77
CA THR A 90 9.76 2.97 -12.01
C THR A 90 8.76 3.10 -13.14
N PHE A 91 7.73 3.92 -12.92
CA PHE A 91 6.68 4.21 -13.88
C PHE A 91 6.78 5.67 -14.26
N GLN A 92 7.14 5.93 -15.51
CA GLN A 92 7.30 7.27 -16.06
C GLN A 92 5.94 7.85 -16.47
N ARG A 93 5.83 9.19 -16.53
CA ARG A 93 4.58 9.87 -16.97
C ARG A 93 4.20 9.58 -18.42
N ASP A 94 5.18 9.30 -19.27
CA ASP A 94 4.99 8.92 -20.67
C ASP A 94 4.46 7.49 -20.87
N LYS A 95 4.10 6.81 -19.76
CA LYS A 95 3.61 5.43 -19.68
C LYS A 95 4.67 4.36 -19.96
N THR A 96 5.94 4.73 -20.06
CA THR A 96 7.02 3.76 -20.01
C THR A 96 7.25 3.28 -18.58
N SER A 97 7.82 2.09 -18.45
CA SER A 97 8.19 1.54 -17.14
C SER A 97 9.49 0.78 -17.25
N THR A 98 10.32 0.92 -16.22
CA THR A 98 11.57 0.18 -16.06
C THR A 98 11.53 -0.62 -14.77
N ALA A 99 12.24 -1.74 -14.73
CA ALA A 99 12.41 -2.52 -13.52
C ALA A 99 13.89 -2.87 -13.36
N GLN A 100 14.38 -2.84 -12.13
CA GLN A 100 15.76 -3.13 -11.80
C GLN A 100 15.81 -4.03 -10.58
N LYS A 101 16.63 -5.08 -10.67
CA LYS A 101 17.01 -5.87 -9.50
C LYS A 101 18.24 -5.23 -8.85
N PHE A 102 18.23 -5.11 -7.53
CA PHE A 102 19.35 -4.55 -6.80
C PHE A 102 20.44 -5.59 -6.58
N ASP A 103 21.69 -5.13 -6.58
CA ASP A 103 22.82 -5.94 -6.13
C ASP A 103 22.81 -5.99 -4.60
N LEU A 104 22.47 -7.15 -4.04
CA LEU A 104 22.36 -7.34 -2.59
C LEU A 104 23.72 -7.27 -1.89
N HIS A 105 24.84 -7.35 -2.62
CA HIS A 105 26.18 -7.19 -2.05
C HIS A 105 26.67 -5.74 -2.08
N SER A 106 25.93 -4.83 -2.72
CA SER A 106 26.25 -3.41 -2.74
C SER A 106 26.10 -2.79 -1.36
N GLU A 107 27.15 -2.12 -0.89
CA GLU A 107 27.12 -1.37 0.37
C GLU A 107 26.01 -0.31 0.39
N THR A 108 25.75 0.33 -0.75
CA THR A 108 24.68 1.33 -0.88
C THR A 108 23.29 0.71 -0.71
N VAL A 109 23.05 -0.45 -1.34
CA VAL A 109 21.78 -1.17 -1.23
C VAL A 109 21.53 -1.63 0.22
N GLN A 110 22.56 -2.17 0.87
CA GLN A 110 22.49 -2.57 2.28
C GLN A 110 22.20 -1.38 3.21
N LYS A 111 22.88 -0.25 2.99
CA LYS A 111 22.67 0.98 3.77
C LYS A 111 21.25 1.51 3.59
N ASN A 112 20.75 1.55 2.35
CA ASN A 112 19.41 2.04 2.06
C ASN A 112 18.33 1.14 2.68
N PHE A 113 18.51 -0.19 2.61
CA PHE A 113 17.62 -1.13 3.30
C PHE A 113 17.57 -0.89 4.80
N LEU A 114 18.72 -0.77 5.47
CA LEU A 114 18.75 -0.53 6.91
C LEU A 114 18.12 0.81 7.27
N ALA A 115 18.38 1.87 6.50
CA ALA A 115 17.74 3.16 6.69
C ALA A 115 16.22 3.07 6.54
N LEU A 116 15.73 2.41 5.49
CA LEU A 116 14.30 2.18 5.26
C LEU A 116 13.66 1.37 6.38
N ARG A 117 14.30 0.27 6.80
CA ARG A 117 13.85 -0.60 7.89
C ARG A 117 13.75 0.14 9.23
N ASN A 118 14.61 1.12 9.48
CA ASN A 118 14.66 1.87 10.73
C ASN A 118 13.54 2.91 10.87
N HIS A 119 12.75 3.18 9.83
CA HIS A 119 11.55 4.01 9.94
C HIS A 119 10.37 3.29 10.60
N PHE A 120 10.41 1.96 10.68
CA PHE A 120 9.38 1.18 11.36
C PHE A 120 9.64 1.09 12.87
N ALA A 121 8.56 0.97 13.64
CA ALA A 121 8.62 0.77 15.07
C ALA A 121 9.35 -0.56 15.40
N LYS A 122 10.08 -0.57 16.51
CA LYS A 122 10.87 -1.74 16.93
C LYS A 122 10.00 -2.98 17.11
N GLU A 123 8.80 -2.81 17.67
CA GLU A 123 7.83 -3.86 17.91
C GLU A 123 7.24 -4.44 16.62
N ALA A 124 7.16 -3.64 15.55
CA ALA A 124 6.76 -4.13 14.23
C ALA A 124 7.90 -4.95 13.62
N ILE A 125 9.13 -4.45 13.71
CA ILE A 125 10.31 -5.14 13.20
C ILE A 125 10.59 -6.47 13.91
N GLU A 126 10.39 -6.56 15.24
CA GLU A 126 10.57 -7.80 16.01
C GLU A 126 9.63 -8.93 15.56
N GLN A 127 8.51 -8.60 14.92
CA GLN A 127 7.63 -9.62 14.34
C GLN A 127 8.20 -10.24 13.05
N CYS A 128 9.28 -9.70 12.49
CA CYS A 128 9.96 -10.21 11.29
C CYS A 128 11.12 -11.18 11.57
N ASP A 129 11.46 -11.39 12.84
CA ASP A 129 12.55 -12.27 13.29
C ASP A 129 12.11 -13.73 13.46
#